data_AF-A0A6V8N0N5-F1
#
_entry.id   AF-A0A6V8N0N5-F1
#
_cell.length_a   1.000
_cell.length_b   1.000
_cell.length_c   1.000
_cell.angle_alpha   90.00
_cell.angle_beta   90.00
_cell.angle_gamma   90.00
#
_symmetry.space_group_name_H-M   'P 1'
#
loop_
_entity.id
_entity.type
_entity.pdbx_description
1 polymer ?
#
loop_
_entity_poly.entity_id
_entity_poly.type
_entity_poly.pdbx_seq_one_letter_code
_entity_poly.pdbx_strand_id
1 'polypeptide(L)' 'MTKDLLKNKEFDLVSVIYNASQAAETCSQYIKDAEGDQEVERFFNDVIDSNSNLVQKGKDLLKNRI' A
#
# COMPACT_ATOMS: atom_id res chain seq x y z
N MET A 1 -6.67 29.34 -6.36
CA MET A 1 -5.65 28.72 -7.24
C MET A 1 -5.30 27.37 -6.61
N THR A 2 -6.19 26.38 -6.71
CA THR A 2 -6.13 25.21 -5.80
C THR A 2 -6.58 23.90 -6.44
N LYS A 3 -7.02 23.91 -7.71
CA LYS A 3 -7.60 22.74 -8.38
C LYS A 3 -6.57 21.92 -9.18
N ASP A 4 -5.39 22.47 -9.45
CA ASP A 4 -4.34 21.80 -10.25
C ASP A 4 -3.36 20.94 -9.42
N LEU A 5 -3.30 21.12 -8.10
CA LEU A 5 -2.51 20.22 -7.22
C LEU A 5 -3.16 18.83 -7.08
N LEU A 6 -4.48 18.73 -7.27
CA LEU A 6 -5.27 17.48 -7.19
C LEU A 6 -5.19 16.61 -8.45
N LYS A 7 -4.52 17.06 -9.52
CA LYS A 7 -4.36 16.30 -10.78
C LYS A 7 -2.88 16.10 -11.12
N ASN A 8 -2.07 15.83 -10.10
CA ASN A 8 -0.68 15.53 -10.30
C ASN A 8 -0.50 14.01 -10.27
N LYS A 9 -0.38 13.40 -11.46
CA LYS A 9 -0.23 11.95 -11.62
C LYS A 9 0.96 11.38 -10.84
N GLU A 10 2.03 12.15 -10.65
CA GLU A 10 3.17 11.77 -9.80
C GLU A 10 2.77 11.80 -8.32
N PHE A 11 2.08 12.85 -7.87
CA PHE A 11 1.57 12.93 -6.50
C PHE A 11 0.57 11.80 -6.20
N ASP A 12 -0.34 11.51 -7.14
CA ASP A 12 -1.32 10.43 -7.01
C ASP A 12 -0.61 9.07 -6.94
N LEU A 13 0.41 8.85 -7.78
CA LEU A 13 1.22 7.62 -7.74
C LEU A 13 1.95 7.46 -6.40
N VAL A 14 2.59 8.53 -5.91
CA VAL A 14 3.26 8.53 -4.59
C VAL A 14 2.26 8.26 -3.47
N SER A 15 1.07 8.84 -3.55
CA SER A 15 0.00 8.65 -2.56
C SER A 15 -0.48 7.19 -2.52
N VAL A 16 -0.64 6.54 -3.67
CA VAL A 16 -0.98 5.11 -3.75
C VAL A 16 0.13 4.24 -3.16
N ILE A 17 1.40 4.51 -3.49
CA ILE A 17 2.55 3.77 -2.93
C ILE A 17 2.59 3.91 -1.41
N TYR A 18 2.37 5.11 -0.89
CA TYR A 18 2.36 5.38 0.54
C TYR A 18 1.23 4.65 1.27
N ASN A 19 0.00 4.72 0.75
CA ASN A 19 -1.15 4.04 1.35
C ASN A 19 -0.99 2.51 1.32
N ALA A 20 -0.47 1.96 0.22
CA ALA A 20 -0.20 0.52 0.14
C ALA A 20 0.88 0.10 1.15
N SER A 21 1.95 0.90 1.29
CA SER A 21 3.00 0.64 2.28
C SER A 21 2.44 0.63 3.71
N GLN A 22 1.63 1.64 4.06
CA GLN A 22 0.99 1.71 5.37
C GLN A 22 0.00 0.56 5.61
N ALA A 23 -0.77 0.16 4.60
CA ALA A 23 -1.70 -0.96 4.73
C ALA A 23 -0.96 -2.27 5.07
N ALA A 24 0.17 -2.53 4.40
CA ALA A 24 1.00 -3.70 4.70
C ALA A 24 1.60 -3.64 6.12
N GLU A 25 2.14 -2.49 6.52
CA GLU A 25 2.68 -2.28 7.87
C GLU A 25 1.61 -2.47 8.96
N THR A 26 0.43 -1.89 8.74
CA THR A 26 -0.71 -1.98 9.67
C THR A 26 -1.20 -3.42 9.81
N CYS A 27 -1.33 -4.15 8.69
CA CYS A 27 -1.78 -5.54 8.70
C CYS A 27 -0.79 -6.46 9.43
N SER A 28 0.51 -6.16 9.40
CA SER A 28 1.52 -6.91 10.18
C SER A 28 1.26 -6.83 11.69
N GLN A 29 0.75 -5.69 12.18
CA GLN A 29 0.31 -5.58 13.57
C GLN A 29 -1.01 -6.32 13.80
N TYR A 30 -1.98 -6.20 12.88
CA TYR A 30 -3.29 -6.86 13.03
C TYR A 30 -3.21 -8.39 12.99
N ILE A 31 -2.22 -8.98 12.33
CA ILE A 31 -1.97 -10.43 12.40
C ILE A 31 -1.71 -10.86 13.84
N LYS A 32 -1.00 -10.06 14.65
CA LYS A 32 -0.76 -10.37 16.06
C LYS A 32 -2.05 -10.29 16.88
N ASP A 33 -2.90 -9.33 16.56
CA ASP A 33 -4.18 -9.14 17.24
C ASP A 33 -5.20 -10.25 16.86
N ALA A 34 -4.99 -10.90 15.72
CA ALA A 34 -5.80 -12.01 15.20
C ALA A 34 -5.31 -13.41 15.62
N GLU A 35 -4.36 -13.51 16.54
CA GLU A 35 -3.74 -14.78 16.93
C GLU A 35 -4.80 -15.83 17.30
N GLY A 36 -4.81 -16.95 16.57
CA GLY A 36 -5.73 -18.06 16.77
C GLY A 36 -6.96 -18.04 15.85
N ASP A 37 -7.19 -16.95 15.12
CA ASP A 37 -8.17 -16.88 14.03
C ASP A 37 -7.44 -17.03 12.68
N GLN A 38 -7.30 -18.29 12.25
CA GLN A 38 -6.55 -18.62 11.03
C GLN A 38 -7.14 -18.03 9.75
N GLU A 39 -8.44 -17.76 9.70
CA GLU A 39 -9.07 -17.18 8.51
C GLU A 39 -8.71 -15.70 8.41
N VAL A 40 -8.80 -14.97 9.53
CA VAL A 40 -8.44 -13.55 9.60
C VAL A 40 -6.94 -13.34 9.40
N GLU A 41 -6.09 -14.18 10.02
CA GLU A 41 -4.64 -14.15 9.81
C GLU A 41 -4.28 -14.31 8.33
N ARG A 42 -4.91 -15.26 7.62
CA ARG A 42 -4.69 -15.47 6.18
C ARG A 42 -5.11 -14.26 5.38
N PHE A 43 -6.29 -13.71 5.66
CA PHE A 43 -6.76 -12.51 4.98
C PHE A 43 -5.78 -11.33 5.13
N PHE A 44 -5.24 -11.09 6.33
CA PHE A 44 -4.25 -10.03 6.52
C PHE A 44 -2.93 -10.31 5.82
N ASN A 45 -2.47 -11.56 5.77
CA ASN A 45 -1.31 -11.93 4.96
C ASN A 45 -1.55 -11.66 3.46
N ASP A 46 -2.72 -12.00 2.93
CA ASP A 46 -3.07 -11.72 1.52
C ASP A 46 -3.08 -10.20 1.23
N VAL A 47 -3.54 -9.39 2.19
CA VAL A 47 -3.49 -7.93 2.10
C VAL A 47 -2.04 -7.42 2.10
N ILE A 48 -1.15 -7.96 2.95
CA ILE A 48 0.27 -7.61 2.98
C ILE A 48 0.94 -7.92 1.65
N ASP A 49 0.73 -9.13 1.12
CA ASP A 49 1.34 -9.58 -0.14
C ASP A 49 0.87 -8.73 -1.33
N SER A 50 -0.44 -8.46 -1.39
CA SER A 50 -1.03 -7.62 -2.44
C SER A 50 -0.48 -6.20 -2.40
N ASN A 51 -0.41 -5.59 -1.22
CA ASN A 51 0.09 -4.23 -1.08
C ASN A 51 1.60 -4.13 -1.32
N SER A 52 2.39 -5.10 -0.86
CA SER A 52 3.84 -5.15 -1.12
C SER A 52 4.14 -5.21 -2.62
N ASN A 53 3.38 -6.02 -3.37
CA ASN A 53 3.46 -6.08 -4.83
C ASN A 53 3.08 -4.74 -5.49
N LEU A 54 2.05 -4.05 -5.00
CA LEU A 54 1.66 -2.73 -5.50
C LEU A 54 2.73 -1.67 -5.22
N VAL A 55 3.34 -1.68 -4.03
CA VAL A 55 4.45 -0.79 -3.68
C VAL A 55 5.61 -0.98 -4.64
N GLN A 56 6.01 -2.22 -4.92
CA GLN A 56 7.11 -2.49 -5.84
C GLN A 56 6.80 -1.99 -7.25
N LYS A 57 5.64 -2.36 -7.80
CA LYS A 57 5.20 -1.90 -9.13
C LYS A 57 5.11 -0.37 -9.21
N GLY A 58 4.61 0.27 -8.16
CA GLY A 58 4.52 1.73 -8.06
C GLY A 58 5.90 2.40 -8.03
N LYS A 59 6.85 1.85 -7.26
CA LYS A 59 8.25 2.32 -7.23
C LYS A 59 8.92 2.21 -8.60
N ASP A 60 8.70 1.11 -9.31
CA ASP A 60 9.24 0.92 -10.67
C ASP A 60 8.65 1.94 -11.65
N LEU A 61 7.34 2.23 -11.56
CA LEU A 61 6.71 3.29 -12.34
C LEU A 61 7.26 4.68 -12.02
N LEU A 62 7.53 4.97 -10.75
CA LEU A 62 8.06 6.26 -10.30
C LEU A 62 9.50 6.47 -10.80
N LYS A 63 10.35 5.44 -10.70
CA LYS A 63 11.73 5.46 -11.18
C LYS A 63 11.85 5.74 -12.68
N ASN A 64 10.84 5.34 -13.47
CA ASN A 64 10.82 5.58 -14.91
C ASN A 64 10.28 6.99 -15.29
N ARG A 65 9.91 7.81 -14.30
CA ARG A 65 9.29 9.13 -14.51
C ARG A 65 10.13 10.30 -13.96
N ILE A 66 11.04 10.02 -13.04
CA ILE A 66 11.92 10.99 -12.36
C ILE A 66 13.36 10.54 -12.55
#